data_AF-A0A0B3BCB8-F1
#
_entry.id   AF-A0A0B3BCB8-F1
#
_cell.length_a   1.000
_cell.length_b   1.000
_cell.length_c   1.000
_cell.angle_alpha   90.00
_cell.angle_beta   90.00
_cell.angle_gamma   90.00
#
_symmetry.space_group_name_H-M   'P 1'
#
loop_
_entity.id
_entity.type
_entity.pdbx_description
1 polymer ?
#
loop_
_entity_poly.entity_id
_entity_poly.type
_entity_poly.pdbx_seq_one_letter_code
_entity_poly.pdbx_strand_id
1 'polypeptide(L)'
;MFTQYFGMKFNPFSKEISVNDLYISEDIAELNARLKYLQETRGIGLVVGEAGSGKSTALRRYAESLNRSTFKPCYFALSTLTVREFYQALAMILGETPSYKKVTLFHQIQRAITELYYSQKITPVIILDEIQLVSNDVLEDLRIIFNFNMDSQNPYILILSGQPHIRNKLALNVNSALRQRISIKYVMQGLKKEEIQDYIKTRMKIAGVMDDIFTPSAYEAIYSLTKGLPRIINNLVTASLLYAYSKRLREIDEEVIYQAQNEISL
;
A
#
# COMPACT_ATOMS: atom_id res chain seq x y z
N MET A 1 -12.83 26.60 -3.82
CA MET A 1 -12.84 27.87 -3.06
C MET A 1 -11.44 28.20 -2.55
N PHE A 2 -10.84 27.40 -1.64
CA PHE A 2 -9.44 27.61 -1.23
C PHE A 2 -8.42 27.31 -2.36
N THR A 3 -8.71 26.36 -3.24
CA THR A 3 -7.84 26.03 -4.39
C THR A 3 -7.54 27.25 -5.26
N GLN A 4 -8.57 28.02 -5.65
CA GLN A 4 -8.42 29.25 -6.42
C GLN A 4 -7.64 30.33 -5.65
N TYR A 5 -7.86 30.45 -4.34
CA TYR A 5 -7.18 31.44 -3.50
C TYR A 5 -5.66 31.24 -3.46
N PHE A 6 -5.20 29.98 -3.45
CA PHE A 6 -3.77 29.64 -3.52
C PHE A 6 -3.28 29.34 -4.95
N GLY A 7 -4.07 29.62 -5.99
CA GLY A 7 -3.67 29.38 -7.39
C GLY A 7 -3.58 27.89 -7.80
N MET A 8 -4.18 26.98 -7.04
CA MET A 8 -4.24 25.55 -7.33
C MET A 8 -5.32 25.20 -8.36
N LYS A 9 -4.98 24.33 -9.32
CA LYS A 9 -5.93 23.75 -10.28
C LYS A 9 -6.90 22.75 -9.64
N PHE A 10 -6.42 22.00 -8.66
CA PHE A 10 -7.19 21.01 -7.90
C PHE A 10 -6.56 20.81 -6.51
N ASN A 11 -7.18 20.04 -5.61
CA ASN A 11 -6.58 19.71 -4.31
C ASN A 11 -5.57 18.56 -4.47
N PRO A 12 -4.25 18.79 -4.35
CA PRO A 12 -3.24 17.76 -4.51
C PRO A 12 -3.10 16.88 -3.26
N PHE A 13 -3.84 17.11 -2.19
CA PHE A 13 -3.80 16.27 -0.98
C PHE A 13 -4.92 15.23 -0.97
N SER A 14 -5.72 15.15 -2.03
CA SER A 14 -6.72 14.11 -2.21
C SER A 14 -6.09 12.71 -2.42
N LYS A 15 -6.94 11.67 -2.35
CA LYS A 15 -6.54 10.27 -2.58
C LYS A 15 -6.29 9.95 -4.05
N GLU A 16 -6.81 10.76 -4.97
CA GLU A 16 -6.86 10.49 -6.41
C GLU A 16 -5.65 11.09 -7.14
N ILE A 17 -4.46 10.57 -6.83
CA ILE A 17 -3.24 11.00 -7.52
C ILE A 17 -2.66 9.86 -8.33
N SER A 18 -2.32 10.21 -9.57
CA SER A 18 -1.68 9.32 -10.52
C SER A 18 -0.37 8.79 -9.94
N VAL A 19 -0.10 7.51 -10.22
CA VAL A 19 1.14 6.86 -9.78
C VAL A 19 2.39 7.57 -10.29
N ASN A 20 2.32 8.20 -11.46
CA ASN A 20 3.44 8.93 -12.07
C ASN A 20 3.76 10.23 -11.33
N ASP A 21 2.78 10.79 -10.62
CA ASP A 21 2.90 12.05 -9.88
C ASP A 21 3.21 11.80 -8.38
N LEU A 22 3.47 10.56 -7.98
CA LEU A 22 3.82 10.25 -6.59
C LEU A 22 5.24 10.73 -6.27
N TYR A 23 5.36 11.45 -5.15
CA TYR A 23 6.66 11.68 -4.52
C TYR A 23 7.30 10.34 -4.12
N ILE A 24 8.57 10.15 -4.48
CA ILE A 24 9.31 8.93 -4.19
C ILE A 24 10.05 9.13 -2.89
N SER A 25 9.40 8.73 -1.79
CA SER A 25 10.07 8.70 -0.50
C SER A 25 11.12 7.60 -0.45
N GLU A 26 12.02 7.71 0.54
CA GLU A 26 12.98 6.67 0.88
C GLU A 26 12.26 5.33 1.12
N ASP A 27 11.15 5.37 1.87
CA ASP A 27 10.29 4.21 2.14
C ASP A 27 9.76 3.54 0.86
N ILE A 28 9.32 4.33 -0.12
CA ILE A 28 8.83 3.82 -1.42
C ILE A 28 9.99 3.25 -2.24
N ALA A 29 11.13 3.93 -2.27
CA ALA A 29 12.31 3.48 -3.00
C ALA A 29 12.84 2.14 -2.45
N GLU A 30 12.93 2.04 -1.13
CA GLU A 30 13.34 0.85 -0.40
C GLU A 30 12.39 -0.34 -0.59
N LEU A 31 11.08 -0.11 -0.53
CA LEU A 31 10.09 -1.14 -0.82
C LEU A 31 10.22 -1.60 -2.28
N ASN A 32 10.33 -0.67 -3.23
CA ASN A 32 10.43 -1.00 -4.64
C ASN A 32 11.69 -1.84 -4.95
N ALA A 33 12.84 -1.53 -4.33
CA ALA A 33 14.06 -2.33 -4.47
C ALA A 33 13.84 -3.78 -4.00
N ARG A 34 13.19 -3.96 -2.85
CA ARG A 34 12.86 -5.30 -2.32
C ARG A 34 11.85 -6.03 -3.20
N LEU A 35 10.84 -5.35 -3.73
CA LEU A 35 9.86 -5.95 -4.63
C LEU A 35 10.49 -6.34 -5.97
N LYS A 36 11.43 -5.57 -6.51
CA LYS A 36 12.22 -5.97 -7.69
C LYS A 36 13.02 -7.24 -7.44
N TYR A 37 13.68 -7.35 -6.27
CA TYR A 37 14.34 -8.59 -5.89
C TYR A 37 13.36 -9.77 -5.77
N LEU A 38 12.13 -9.52 -5.30
CA LEU A 38 11.06 -10.53 -5.29
C LEU A 38 10.62 -10.96 -6.70
N GLN A 39 10.70 -10.08 -7.70
CA GLN A 39 10.39 -10.43 -9.09
C GLN A 39 11.34 -11.49 -9.63
N GLU A 40 12.63 -11.36 -9.30
CA GLU A 40 13.69 -12.26 -9.75
C GLU A 40 13.64 -13.59 -9.01
N THR A 41 13.53 -13.54 -7.68
CA THR A 41 13.58 -14.72 -6.82
C THR A 41 12.27 -15.49 -6.74
N ARG A 42 11.13 -14.80 -6.91
CA ARG A 42 9.76 -15.29 -6.71
C ARG A 42 9.52 -15.77 -5.27
N GLY A 43 8.26 -16.00 -4.91
CA GLY A 43 7.87 -16.42 -3.56
C GLY A 43 7.08 -15.36 -2.81
N ILE A 44 7.27 -15.27 -1.48
CA ILE A 44 6.38 -14.51 -0.58
C ILE A 44 7.09 -13.30 0.04
N GLY A 45 6.55 -12.11 -0.20
CA GLY A 45 6.93 -10.86 0.46
C GLY A 45 5.89 -10.41 1.48
N LEU A 46 6.33 -9.78 2.57
CA LEU A 46 5.47 -9.15 3.58
C LEU A 46 5.80 -7.66 3.71
N VAL A 47 4.80 -6.81 3.51
CA VAL A 47 4.86 -5.36 3.68
C VAL A 47 4.00 -4.94 4.86
N VAL A 48 4.63 -4.43 5.91
CA VAL A 48 3.97 -4.02 7.16
C VAL A 48 4.06 -2.51 7.30
N GLY A 49 3.09 -1.88 7.95
CA GLY A 49 3.15 -0.45 8.26
C GLY A 49 1.82 0.06 8.78
N GLU A 50 1.84 1.21 9.44
CA GLU A 50 0.64 1.80 10.02
C GLU A 50 -0.44 2.16 8.99
N ALA A 51 -1.68 2.31 9.44
CA ALA A 51 -2.75 2.80 8.59
C ALA A 51 -2.37 4.19 8.02
N GLY A 52 -2.38 4.32 6.70
CA GLY A 52 -2.02 5.58 6.04
C GLY A 52 -0.52 5.81 5.83
N SER A 53 0.37 4.84 6.11
CA SER A 53 1.82 4.94 5.85
C SER A 53 2.23 4.89 4.37
N GLY A 54 1.30 4.65 3.46
CA GLY A 54 1.57 4.61 2.01
C GLY A 54 1.70 3.22 1.39
N LYS A 55 1.48 2.13 2.15
CA LYS A 55 1.54 0.73 1.65
C LYS A 55 0.79 0.50 0.34
N SER A 56 -0.53 0.72 0.34
CA SER A 56 -1.37 0.47 -0.85
C SER A 56 -1.00 1.38 -2.02
N THR A 57 -0.52 2.60 -1.74
CA THR A 57 -0.01 3.52 -2.77
C THR A 57 1.26 2.98 -3.41
N ALA A 58 2.22 2.51 -2.61
CA ALA A 58 3.46 1.93 -3.11
C ALA A 58 3.22 0.61 -3.87
N LEU A 59 2.31 -0.24 -3.39
CA LEU A 59 1.92 -1.48 -4.06
C LEU A 59 1.17 -1.25 -5.38
N ARG A 60 0.30 -0.23 -5.43
CA ARG A 60 -0.34 0.20 -6.68
C ARG A 60 0.70 0.66 -7.69
N ARG A 61 1.63 1.51 -7.27
CA ARG A 61 2.73 1.97 -8.12
C ARG A 61 3.54 0.81 -8.68
N TYR A 62 3.92 -0.12 -7.81
CA TYR A 62 4.62 -1.34 -8.20
C TYR A 62 3.82 -2.14 -9.23
N ALA A 63 2.54 -2.42 -8.96
CA ALA A 63 1.68 -3.20 -9.86
C ALA A 63 1.48 -2.54 -11.23
N GLU A 64 1.41 -1.21 -11.30
CA GLU A 64 1.30 -0.46 -12.56
C GLU A 64 2.62 -0.44 -13.34
N SER A 65 3.77 -0.50 -12.67
CA SER A 65 5.09 -0.56 -13.30
C SER A 65 5.46 -1.94 -13.88
N LEU A 66 4.68 -2.98 -13.57
CA LEU A 66 4.95 -4.34 -14.07
C LEU A 66 4.70 -4.43 -15.57
N ASN A 67 5.64 -5.07 -16.28
CA ASN A 67 5.43 -5.43 -17.69
C ASN A 67 4.31 -6.47 -17.80
N ARG A 68 3.20 -6.09 -18.43
CA ARG A 68 2.00 -6.94 -18.60
C ARG A 68 2.22 -8.16 -19.49
N SER A 69 3.28 -8.18 -20.31
CA SER A 69 3.63 -9.34 -21.12
C SER A 69 4.31 -10.46 -20.33
N THR A 70 4.85 -10.15 -19.14
CA THR A 70 5.57 -11.11 -18.28
C THR A 70 4.95 -11.26 -16.90
N PHE A 71 4.13 -10.31 -16.46
CA PHE A 71 3.50 -10.31 -15.13
C PHE A 71 2.01 -9.97 -15.22
N LYS A 72 1.20 -10.67 -14.43
CA LYS A 72 -0.23 -10.39 -14.25
C LYS A 72 -0.49 -9.99 -12.79
N PRO A 73 -0.59 -8.68 -12.46
CA PRO A 73 -0.96 -8.28 -11.11
C PRO A 73 -2.43 -8.57 -10.81
N CYS A 74 -2.67 -9.22 -9.69
CA CYS A 74 -3.98 -9.54 -9.14
C CYS A 74 -4.07 -8.93 -7.74
N TYR A 75 -4.92 -7.93 -7.54
CA TYR A 75 -5.05 -7.23 -6.26
C TYR A 75 -6.36 -7.61 -5.56
N PHE A 76 -6.27 -7.88 -4.26
CA PHE A 76 -7.42 -8.06 -3.40
C PHE A 76 -7.17 -7.48 -2.01
N ALA A 77 -8.04 -6.57 -1.57
CA ALA A 77 -8.06 -6.14 -0.18
C ALA A 77 -8.90 -7.13 0.63
N LEU A 78 -8.27 -7.80 1.60
CA LEU A 78 -8.92 -8.79 2.43
C LEU A 78 -9.86 -8.12 3.43
N SER A 79 -10.92 -8.84 3.79
CA SER A 79 -11.81 -8.52 4.90
C SER A 79 -11.86 -9.72 5.85
N THR A 80 -12.74 -9.68 6.84
CA THR A 80 -13.05 -10.87 7.64
C THR A 80 -13.72 -11.91 6.75
N LEU A 81 -12.94 -12.88 6.27
CA LEU A 81 -13.38 -13.93 5.36
C LEU A 81 -13.27 -15.29 6.03
N THR A 82 -14.24 -16.15 5.75
CA THR A 82 -14.09 -17.59 5.96
C THR A 82 -13.05 -18.15 4.97
N VAL A 83 -12.52 -19.34 5.27
CA VAL A 83 -11.61 -20.05 4.37
C VAL A 83 -12.22 -20.24 2.97
N ARG A 84 -13.51 -20.54 2.88
CA ARG A 84 -14.16 -20.73 1.57
C ARG A 84 -14.23 -19.44 0.77
N GLU A 85 -14.63 -18.33 1.40
CA GLU A 85 -14.71 -17.03 0.74
C GLU A 85 -13.33 -16.54 0.29
N PHE A 86 -12.28 -16.80 1.09
CA PHE A 86 -10.91 -16.52 0.69
C PHE A 86 -10.53 -17.24 -0.63
N TYR A 87 -10.84 -18.53 -0.75
CA TYR A 87 -10.59 -19.26 -1.99
C TYR A 87 -11.42 -18.71 -3.16
N GLN A 88 -12.69 -18.38 -2.92
CA GLN A 88 -13.55 -17.83 -3.97
C GLN A 88 -13.00 -16.50 -4.49
N ALA A 89 -12.59 -15.61 -3.58
CA ALA A 89 -11.96 -14.35 -3.94
C ALA A 89 -10.65 -14.56 -4.72
N LEU A 90 -9.81 -15.51 -4.28
CA LEU A 90 -8.54 -15.82 -4.96
C LEU A 90 -8.77 -16.35 -6.38
N ALA A 91 -9.76 -17.22 -6.59
CA ALA A 91 -10.16 -17.66 -7.92
C ALA A 91 -10.65 -16.48 -8.78
N MET A 92 -11.53 -15.63 -8.24
CA MET A 92 -12.04 -14.46 -8.96
C MET A 92 -10.93 -13.52 -9.43
N ILE A 93 -9.96 -13.17 -8.57
CA ILE A 93 -8.87 -12.27 -8.96
C ILE A 93 -7.90 -12.89 -9.96
N LEU A 94 -7.84 -14.22 -10.07
CA LEU A 94 -7.09 -14.92 -11.11
C LEU A 94 -7.83 -14.96 -12.45
N GLY A 95 -9.11 -14.59 -12.48
CA GLY A 95 -9.98 -14.58 -13.66
C GLY A 95 -10.86 -15.83 -13.80
N GLU A 96 -10.98 -16.62 -12.73
CA GLU A 96 -11.74 -17.87 -12.71
C GLU A 96 -13.16 -17.65 -12.16
N THR A 97 -14.13 -18.43 -12.66
CA THR A 97 -15.47 -18.54 -12.05
C THR A 97 -15.43 -19.56 -10.92
N PRO A 98 -15.62 -19.19 -9.64
CA PRO A 98 -15.35 -20.09 -8.53
C PRO A 98 -16.28 -21.30 -8.47
N SER A 99 -15.71 -22.49 -8.36
CA SER A 99 -16.48 -23.70 -8.05
C SER A 99 -17.07 -23.66 -6.63
N TYR A 100 -18.24 -24.28 -6.45
CA TYR A 100 -18.87 -24.43 -5.14
C TYR A 100 -18.12 -25.38 -4.20
N LYS A 101 -17.45 -26.41 -4.73
CA LYS A 101 -16.74 -27.42 -3.92
C LYS A 101 -15.32 -26.95 -3.62
N LYS A 102 -14.91 -26.89 -2.34
CA LYS A 102 -13.58 -26.42 -1.91
C LYS A 102 -12.44 -27.15 -2.61
N VAL A 103 -12.52 -28.47 -2.74
CA VAL A 103 -11.47 -29.29 -3.40
C VAL A 103 -11.32 -28.90 -4.86
N THR A 104 -12.42 -28.72 -5.59
CA THR A 104 -12.40 -28.27 -6.98
C THR A 104 -11.83 -26.86 -7.08
N LEU A 105 -12.21 -25.98 -6.15
CA LEU A 105 -11.73 -24.59 -6.10
C LEU A 105 -10.21 -24.51 -5.82
N PHE A 106 -9.69 -25.37 -4.94
CA PHE A 106 -8.26 -25.51 -4.68
C PHE A 106 -7.50 -25.85 -5.97
N HIS A 107 -7.92 -26.90 -6.69
CA HIS A 107 -7.27 -27.30 -7.94
C HIS A 107 -7.45 -26.26 -9.04
N GLN A 108 -8.58 -25.57 -9.08
CA GLN A 108 -8.84 -24.48 -10.03
C GLN A 108 -7.83 -23.35 -9.86
N ILE A 109 -7.58 -22.91 -8.63
CA ILE A 109 -6.59 -21.86 -8.32
C ILE A 109 -5.17 -22.32 -8.69
N GLN A 110 -4.79 -23.54 -8.29
CA GLN A 110 -3.47 -24.07 -8.61
C GLN A 110 -3.27 -24.16 -10.13
N ARG A 111 -4.27 -24.66 -10.86
CA ARG A 111 -4.24 -24.74 -12.33
C ARG A 111 -4.13 -23.36 -12.97
N ALA A 112 -4.92 -22.38 -12.52
CA ALA A 112 -4.86 -21.02 -13.08
C ALA A 112 -3.46 -20.40 -12.92
N ILE A 113 -2.82 -20.61 -11.76
CA ILE A 113 -1.45 -20.13 -11.51
C ILE A 113 -0.43 -20.85 -12.41
N THR A 114 -0.51 -22.18 -12.53
CA THR A 114 0.43 -22.95 -13.35
C THR A 114 0.25 -22.71 -14.85
N GLU A 115 -0.99 -22.54 -15.33
CA GLU A 115 -1.28 -22.20 -16.73
C GLU A 115 -0.71 -20.83 -17.11
N LEU A 116 -0.90 -19.81 -16.26
CA LEU A 116 -0.27 -18.49 -16.46
C LEU A 116 1.25 -18.63 -16.57
N TYR A 117 1.87 -19.34 -15.63
CA TYR A 117 3.33 -19.40 -15.54
C TYR A 117 3.98 -20.29 -16.61
N TYR A 118 3.60 -21.56 -16.70
CA TYR A 118 4.27 -22.52 -17.59
C TYR A 118 3.82 -22.39 -19.04
N SER A 119 2.52 -22.22 -19.27
CA SER A 119 1.95 -22.20 -20.62
C SER A 119 2.04 -20.79 -21.23
N GLN A 120 1.64 -19.75 -20.50
CA GLN A 120 1.59 -18.39 -21.02
C GLN A 120 2.88 -17.60 -20.78
N LYS A 121 3.83 -18.12 -19.98
CA LYS A 121 5.06 -17.41 -19.56
C LYS A 121 4.79 -16.08 -18.85
N ILE A 122 3.64 -16.00 -18.17
CA ILE A 122 3.21 -14.85 -17.38
C ILE A 122 3.22 -15.23 -15.90
N THR A 123 3.99 -14.50 -15.09
CA THR A 123 4.03 -14.73 -13.64
C THR A 123 2.89 -13.96 -12.95
N PRO A 124 1.94 -14.63 -12.29
CA PRO A 124 0.93 -13.95 -11.48
C PRO A 124 1.59 -13.27 -10.27
N VAL A 125 1.26 -12.00 -10.07
CA VAL A 125 1.68 -11.19 -8.91
C VAL A 125 0.45 -10.93 -8.06
N ILE A 126 0.26 -11.72 -7.02
CA ILE A 126 -0.92 -11.70 -6.16
C ILE A 126 -0.63 -10.80 -4.96
N ILE A 127 -1.38 -9.70 -4.85
CA ILE A 127 -1.25 -8.71 -3.78
C ILE A 127 -2.48 -8.84 -2.88
N LEU A 128 -2.25 -9.29 -1.66
CA LEU A 128 -3.28 -9.42 -0.62
C LEU A 128 -3.08 -8.33 0.42
N ASP A 129 -3.92 -7.30 0.38
CA ASP A 129 -3.89 -6.17 1.32
C ASP A 129 -4.76 -6.46 2.55
N GLU A 130 -4.54 -5.73 3.64
CA GLU A 130 -5.24 -5.90 4.93
C GLU A 130 -5.14 -7.33 5.53
N ILE A 131 -4.01 -8.02 5.34
CA ILE A 131 -3.79 -9.42 5.77
C ILE A 131 -3.98 -9.64 7.28
N GLN A 132 -3.91 -8.60 8.12
CA GLN A 132 -4.16 -8.74 9.55
C GLN A 132 -5.62 -9.12 9.88
N LEU A 133 -6.56 -8.92 8.95
CA LEU A 133 -7.99 -9.19 9.14
C LEU A 133 -8.37 -10.67 9.02
N VAL A 134 -7.58 -11.49 8.31
CA VAL A 134 -7.93 -12.88 8.05
C VAL A 134 -7.68 -13.77 9.26
N SER A 135 -8.40 -14.88 9.43
CA SER A 135 -8.19 -15.84 10.54
C SER A 135 -6.87 -16.61 10.42
N ASN A 136 -6.48 -17.32 11.49
CA ASN A 136 -5.32 -18.24 11.41
C ASN A 136 -5.57 -19.38 10.40
N ASP A 137 -6.82 -19.83 10.25
CA ASP A 137 -7.16 -20.87 9.27
C ASP A 137 -6.89 -20.40 7.84
N VAL A 138 -7.18 -19.13 7.53
CA VAL A 138 -6.86 -18.55 6.22
C VAL A 138 -5.35 -18.43 6.01
N LEU A 139 -4.58 -18.08 7.05
CA LEU A 139 -3.11 -18.06 6.97
C LEU A 139 -2.53 -19.46 6.73
N GLU A 140 -3.11 -20.48 7.36
CA GLU A 140 -2.73 -21.87 7.15
C GLU A 140 -3.07 -22.33 5.72
N ASP A 141 -4.28 -22.03 5.23
CA ASP A 141 -4.67 -22.32 3.87
C ASP A 141 -3.83 -21.56 2.82
N LEU A 142 -3.36 -20.33 3.12
CA LEU A 142 -2.39 -19.61 2.29
C LEU A 142 -1.10 -20.42 2.12
N ARG A 143 -0.58 -21.06 3.18
CA ARG A 143 0.58 -21.94 3.05
C ARG A 143 0.28 -23.12 2.12
N ILE A 144 -0.90 -23.73 2.27
CA ILE A 144 -1.27 -24.96 1.55
C ILE A 144 -1.48 -24.68 0.05
N ILE A 145 -2.24 -23.63 -0.29
CA ILE A 145 -2.59 -23.34 -1.68
C ILE A 145 -1.42 -22.88 -2.53
N PHE A 146 -0.47 -22.20 -1.89
CA PHE A 146 0.76 -21.73 -2.52
C PHE A 146 1.90 -22.75 -2.46
N ASN A 147 1.63 -24.02 -2.15
CA ASN A 147 2.61 -25.10 -2.24
C ASN A 147 2.55 -25.74 -3.64
N PHE A 148 3.58 -25.53 -4.46
CA PHE A 148 3.69 -26.07 -5.82
C PHE A 148 4.92 -26.97 -5.95
N ASN A 149 4.77 -28.09 -6.67
CA ASN A 149 5.84 -29.06 -6.93
C ASN A 149 6.61 -29.45 -5.66
N MET A 150 5.91 -29.80 -4.58
CA MET A 150 6.51 -30.13 -3.27
C MET A 150 7.43 -29.02 -2.73
N ASP A 151 6.96 -27.77 -2.80
CA ASP A 151 7.67 -26.54 -2.39
C ASP A 151 9.00 -26.27 -3.15
N SER A 152 9.23 -26.94 -4.29
CA SER A 152 10.45 -26.72 -5.09
C SER A 152 10.34 -25.57 -6.08
N GLN A 153 9.13 -25.06 -6.34
CA GLN A 153 8.89 -24.03 -7.35
C GLN A 153 7.86 -23.01 -6.89
N ASN A 154 8.12 -21.74 -7.22
CA ASN A 154 7.20 -20.62 -6.99
C ASN A 154 6.73 -20.07 -8.35
N PRO A 155 5.70 -20.65 -8.99
CA PRO A 155 5.13 -20.14 -10.24
C PRO A 155 4.32 -18.84 -10.03
N TYR A 156 4.63 -18.06 -8.99
CA TYR A 156 3.89 -16.90 -8.52
C TYR A 156 4.80 -15.95 -7.74
N ILE A 157 4.32 -14.72 -7.56
CA ILE A 157 4.80 -13.78 -6.55
C ILE A 157 3.60 -13.44 -5.65
N LEU A 158 3.74 -13.63 -4.35
CA LEU A 158 2.72 -13.32 -3.35
C LEU A 158 3.21 -12.18 -2.47
N ILE A 159 2.47 -11.08 -2.44
CA ILE A 159 2.77 -9.93 -1.58
C ILE A 159 1.64 -9.80 -0.57
N LEU A 160 1.97 -10.05 0.69
CA LEU A 160 1.09 -9.84 1.83
C LEU A 160 1.31 -8.42 2.35
N SER A 161 0.26 -7.61 2.43
CA SER A 161 0.33 -6.27 3.01
C SER A 161 -0.62 -6.11 4.17
N GLY A 162 -0.18 -5.46 5.24
CA GLY A 162 -1.01 -5.24 6.40
C GLY A 162 -0.40 -4.33 7.47
N GLN A 163 -1.08 -4.28 8.61
CA GLN A 163 -0.70 -3.48 9.77
C GLN A 163 0.24 -4.25 10.72
N PRO A 164 0.97 -3.57 11.63
CA PRO A 164 1.96 -4.21 12.51
C PRO A 164 1.49 -5.44 13.29
N HIS A 165 0.21 -5.50 13.63
CA HIS A 165 -0.41 -6.65 14.30
C HIS A 165 -0.24 -7.99 13.56
N ILE A 166 -0.07 -7.99 12.23
CA ILE A 166 0.20 -9.24 11.49
C ILE A 166 1.48 -9.93 11.96
N ARG A 167 2.48 -9.18 12.44
CA ARG A 167 3.74 -9.75 12.94
C ARG A 167 3.49 -10.64 14.14
N ASN A 168 2.64 -10.21 15.06
CA ASN A 168 2.27 -10.98 16.24
C ASN A 168 1.50 -12.24 15.85
N LYS A 169 0.60 -12.12 14.86
CA LYS A 169 -0.15 -13.26 14.34
C LYS A 169 0.75 -14.30 13.66
N LEU A 170 1.66 -13.87 12.80
CA LEU A 170 2.65 -14.75 12.18
C LEU A 170 3.66 -15.31 13.18
N ALA A 171 3.85 -14.68 14.34
CA ALA A 171 4.72 -15.18 15.41
C ALA A 171 4.16 -16.44 16.08
N LEU A 172 2.83 -16.66 16.04
CA LEU A 172 2.18 -17.85 16.59
C LEU A 172 2.70 -19.15 15.96
N ASN A 173 2.82 -20.20 16.77
CA ASN A 173 3.35 -21.50 16.32
C ASN A 173 2.56 -22.10 15.15
N VAL A 174 1.24 -21.94 15.15
CA VAL A 174 0.35 -22.40 14.06
C VAL A 174 0.71 -21.77 12.71
N ASN A 175 1.26 -20.55 12.70
CA ASN A 175 1.62 -19.81 11.48
C ASN A 175 3.12 -19.92 11.14
N SER A 176 3.89 -20.73 11.89
CA SER A 176 5.36 -20.81 11.74
C SER A 176 5.78 -21.24 10.33
N ALA A 177 5.07 -22.19 9.72
CA ALA A 177 5.37 -22.70 8.40
C ALA A 177 5.14 -21.64 7.30
N LEU A 178 4.07 -20.84 7.37
CA LEU A 178 3.89 -19.70 6.47
C LEU A 178 5.00 -18.65 6.71
N ARG A 179 5.29 -18.33 7.98
CA ARG A 179 6.31 -17.33 8.35
C ARG A 179 7.70 -17.64 7.79
N GLN A 180 8.08 -18.92 7.75
CA GLN A 180 9.37 -19.38 7.22
C GLN A 180 9.48 -19.21 5.69
N ARG A 181 8.35 -19.26 4.96
CA ARG A 181 8.31 -19.07 3.51
C ARG A 181 8.34 -17.59 3.07
N ILE A 182 8.21 -16.66 4.01
CA ILE A 182 8.33 -15.22 3.75
C ILE A 182 9.80 -14.85 3.59
N SER A 183 10.26 -14.74 2.34
CA SER A 183 11.64 -14.45 1.98
C SER A 183 12.00 -12.97 2.11
N ILE A 184 11.02 -12.08 1.94
CA ILE A 184 11.22 -10.63 1.99
C ILE A 184 10.26 -10.01 2.99
N LYS A 185 10.80 -9.14 3.86
CA LYS A 185 10.02 -8.37 4.83
C LYS A 185 10.41 -6.92 4.74
N TYR A 186 9.42 -6.04 4.76
CA TYR A 186 9.64 -4.61 4.86
C TYR A 186 8.62 -3.96 5.79
N VAL A 187 9.07 -2.97 6.55
CA VAL A 187 8.23 -2.18 7.45
C VAL A 187 8.28 -0.74 6.96
N MET A 188 7.17 -0.26 6.41
CA MET A 188 6.98 1.14 6.07
C MET A 188 6.74 1.96 7.33
N GLN A 189 7.56 2.98 7.52
CA GLN A 189 7.51 3.90 8.65
C GLN A 189 6.78 5.20 8.30
N GLY A 190 6.67 5.55 7.02
CA GLY A 190 6.15 6.83 6.54
C GLY A 190 7.26 7.75 6.03
N LEU A 191 6.96 9.04 5.91
CA LEU A 191 7.92 10.05 5.50
C LEU A 191 8.82 10.45 6.67
N LYS A 192 10.13 10.54 6.43
CA LYS A 192 11.06 11.14 7.38
C LYS A 192 10.83 12.65 7.44
N LYS A 193 11.34 13.25 8.52
CA LYS A 193 11.23 14.69 8.78
C LYS A 193 11.75 15.52 7.61
N GLU A 194 12.88 15.10 7.04
CA GLU A 194 13.56 15.77 5.94
C GLU A 194 12.77 15.68 4.62
N GLU A 195 11.87 14.70 4.49
CA GLU A 195 11.06 14.47 3.29
C GLU A 195 9.75 15.26 3.27
N ILE A 196 9.34 15.83 4.40
CA ILE A 196 8.03 16.50 4.54
C ILE A 196 7.92 17.70 3.61
N GLN A 197 8.96 18.53 3.57
CA GLN A 197 9.01 19.71 2.73
C GLN A 197 8.91 19.32 1.25
N ASP A 198 9.74 18.39 0.79
CA ASP A 198 9.76 17.95 -0.61
C ASP A 198 8.48 17.23 -1.01
N TYR A 199 7.89 16.44 -0.11
CA TYR A 199 6.59 15.82 -0.31
C TYR A 199 5.49 16.86 -0.57
N ILE A 200 5.35 17.86 0.32
CA ILE A 200 4.33 18.90 0.20
C ILE A 200 4.57 19.75 -1.04
N LYS A 201 5.81 20.18 -1.29
CA LYS A 201 6.18 20.94 -2.50
C LYS A 201 5.86 20.20 -3.78
N THR A 202 6.19 18.91 -3.84
CA THR A 202 5.88 18.07 -5.01
C THR A 202 4.38 18.04 -5.26
N ARG A 203 3.57 17.86 -4.20
CA ARG A 203 2.10 17.85 -4.29
C ARG A 203 1.56 19.22 -4.74
N MET A 204 2.05 20.31 -4.17
CA MET A 204 1.66 21.68 -4.57
C MET A 204 2.02 21.98 -6.03
N LYS A 205 3.20 21.55 -6.48
CA LYS A 205 3.66 21.70 -7.87
C LYS A 205 2.75 20.98 -8.86
N ILE A 206 2.28 19.78 -8.51
CA ILE A 206 1.31 19.01 -9.32
C ILE A 206 -0.02 19.77 -9.47
N ALA A 207 -0.43 20.52 -8.44
CA ALA A 207 -1.58 21.42 -8.52
C ALA A 207 -1.31 22.75 -9.26
N GLY A 208 -0.09 23.00 -9.71
CA GLY A 208 0.32 24.20 -10.44
C GLY A 208 0.86 25.34 -9.57
N VAL A 209 1.12 25.10 -8.28
CA VAL A 209 1.68 26.10 -7.36
C VAL A 209 3.17 25.90 -7.20
N MET A 210 3.96 26.91 -7.55
CA MET A 210 5.43 26.88 -7.46
C MET A 210 5.96 27.62 -6.23
N ASP A 211 5.19 28.57 -5.69
CA ASP A 211 5.57 29.34 -4.52
C ASP A 211 5.50 28.49 -3.25
N ASP A 212 6.51 28.63 -2.41
CA ASP A 212 6.54 27.98 -1.10
C ASP A 212 5.69 28.81 -0.12
N ILE A 213 4.44 28.41 0.04
CA ILE A 213 3.48 29.09 0.93
C ILE A 213 3.57 28.61 2.39
N PHE A 214 4.38 27.58 2.67
CA PHE A 214 4.58 27.03 4.01
C PHE A 214 5.94 27.48 4.56
N THR A 215 5.97 27.95 5.80
CA THR A 215 7.22 28.32 6.46
C THR A 215 8.02 27.07 6.87
N PRO A 216 9.34 27.19 7.11
CA PRO A 216 10.14 26.12 7.71
C PRO A 216 9.53 25.55 8.99
N SER A 217 8.94 26.39 9.83
CA SER A 217 8.34 25.96 11.09
C SER A 217 6.97 25.26 10.92
N ALA A 218 6.23 25.55 9.85
CA ALA A 218 5.05 24.79 9.50
C ALA A 218 5.40 23.33 9.15
N TYR A 219 6.48 23.10 8.39
CA TYR A 219 6.94 21.74 8.06
C TYR A 219 7.32 20.95 9.33
N GLU A 220 8.00 21.59 10.28
CA GLU A 220 8.34 21.03 11.58
C GLU A 220 7.08 20.64 12.38
N ALA A 221 6.10 21.55 12.46
CA ALA A 221 4.83 21.31 13.14
C ALA A 221 4.06 20.15 12.50
N ILE A 222 3.99 20.12 11.17
CA ILE A 222 3.35 19.02 10.41
C ILE A 222 4.01 17.69 10.76
N TYR A 223 5.34 17.60 10.73
CA TYR A 223 6.02 16.35 11.10
C TYR A 223 5.72 15.94 12.54
N SER A 224 5.81 16.88 13.48
CA SER A 224 5.60 16.62 14.91
C SER A 224 4.21 16.04 15.19
N LEU A 225 3.17 16.58 14.55
CA LEU A 225 1.77 16.18 14.73
C LEU A 225 1.41 14.88 13.98
N THR A 226 2.00 14.67 12.80
CA THR A 226 1.62 13.54 11.93
C THR A 226 2.53 12.33 12.03
N LYS A 227 3.72 12.50 12.62
CA LYS A 227 4.80 11.49 12.65
C LYS A 227 5.14 10.95 11.27
N GLY A 228 4.99 11.76 10.22
CA GLY A 228 5.36 11.38 8.87
C GLY A 228 4.31 10.54 8.11
N LEU A 229 3.14 10.26 8.68
CA LEU A 229 2.13 9.42 8.01
C LEU A 229 1.44 10.20 6.87
N PRO A 230 1.60 9.81 5.58
CA PRO A 230 1.09 10.58 4.44
C PRO A 230 -0.39 10.92 4.50
N ARG A 231 -1.24 10.01 4.99
CA ARG A 231 -2.68 10.27 5.12
C ARG A 231 -2.98 11.38 6.13
N ILE A 232 -2.29 11.38 7.27
CA ILE A 232 -2.48 12.40 8.31
C ILE A 232 -1.93 13.74 7.81
N ILE A 233 -0.76 13.73 7.16
CA ILE A 233 -0.18 14.93 6.52
C ILE A 233 -1.18 15.54 5.53
N ASN A 234 -1.71 14.74 4.62
CA ASN A 234 -2.66 15.22 3.62
C ASN A 234 -3.91 15.87 4.23
N ASN A 235 -4.45 15.25 5.29
CA ASN A 235 -5.62 15.78 5.98
C ASN A 235 -5.29 17.09 6.69
N LEU A 236 -4.19 17.12 7.45
CA LEU A 236 -3.74 18.30 8.19
C LEU A 236 -3.45 19.47 7.23
N VAL A 237 -2.68 19.23 6.18
CA VAL A 237 -2.36 20.26 5.18
C VAL A 237 -3.62 20.78 4.48
N THR A 238 -4.57 19.90 4.14
CA THR A 238 -5.86 20.34 3.57
C THR A 238 -6.63 21.24 4.54
N ALA A 239 -6.68 20.87 5.82
CA ALA A 239 -7.33 21.68 6.85
C ALA A 239 -6.61 23.03 7.06
N SER A 240 -5.28 23.04 7.09
CA SER A 240 -4.48 24.27 7.19
C SER A 240 -4.72 25.21 6.02
N LEU A 241 -4.82 24.69 4.80
CA LEU A 241 -5.17 25.49 3.62
C LEU A 241 -6.58 26.07 3.72
N LEU A 242 -7.55 25.30 4.22
CA LEU A 242 -8.92 25.78 4.46
C LEU A 242 -8.97 26.86 5.54
N TYR A 243 -8.26 26.65 6.65
CA TYR A 243 -8.16 27.60 7.75
C TYR A 243 -7.55 28.93 7.27
N ALA A 244 -6.38 28.87 6.62
CA ALA A 244 -5.70 30.03 6.07
C ALA A 244 -6.59 30.80 5.07
N TYR A 245 -7.34 30.08 4.22
CA TYR A 245 -8.33 30.69 3.34
C TYR A 245 -9.43 31.44 4.12
N SER A 246 -9.97 30.83 5.18
CA SER A 246 -11.02 31.46 6.01
C SER A 246 -10.54 32.75 6.69
N LYS A 247 -9.25 32.79 7.07
CA LYS A 247 -8.60 33.95 7.71
C LYS A 247 -7.92 34.90 6.72
N ARG A 248 -7.98 34.61 5.41
CA ARG A 248 -7.29 35.36 4.34
C ARG A 248 -5.78 35.50 4.56
N LEU A 249 -5.15 34.47 5.10
CA LEU A 249 -3.70 34.37 5.24
C LEU A 249 -3.09 33.85 3.94
N ARG A 250 -1.91 34.36 3.54
CA ARG A 250 -1.20 33.88 2.34
C ARG A 250 -0.07 32.91 2.65
N GLU A 251 0.53 33.06 3.82
CA GLU A 251 1.58 32.20 4.35
C GLU A 251 0.99 31.29 5.43
N ILE A 252 1.50 30.06 5.50
CA ILE A 252 1.09 29.03 6.45
C ILE A 252 2.28 28.75 7.35
N ASP A 253 2.17 29.19 8.60
CA ASP A 253 3.14 28.97 9.67
C ASP A 253 2.66 27.89 10.65
N GLU A 254 3.45 27.65 11.70
CA GLU A 254 3.12 26.70 12.76
C GLU A 254 1.78 26.98 13.46
N GLU A 255 1.40 28.25 13.63
CA GLU A 255 0.15 28.63 14.31
C GLU A 255 -1.05 28.16 13.49
N VAL A 256 -1.03 28.40 12.18
CA VAL A 256 -2.07 27.88 11.26
C VAL A 256 -2.17 26.36 11.32
N ILE A 257 -1.04 25.65 11.42
CA ILE A 257 -1.04 24.18 11.56
C ILE A 257 -1.74 23.75 12.86
N TYR A 258 -1.39 24.37 14.00
CA TYR A 258 -2.00 24.02 15.29
C TYR A 258 -3.50 24.34 15.34
N GLN A 259 -3.92 25.48 14.79
CA GLN A 259 -5.34 25.85 14.73
C GLN A 259 -6.13 24.85 13.88
N ALA A 260 -5.61 24.47 12.70
CA ALA A 260 -6.23 23.46 11.85
C ALA A 260 -6.31 22.08 12.54
N GLN A 261 -5.28 21.68 13.29
CA GLN A 261 -5.31 20.43 14.05
C GLN A 261 -6.40 20.41 15.12
N ASN A 262 -6.61 21.54 15.81
CA ASN A 262 -7.67 21.67 16.81
C ASN A 262 -9.05 21.53 16.17
N GLU A 263 -9.26 22.09 14.98
CA GLU A 263 -10.52 21.96 14.24
C GLU A 263 -10.79 20.53 13.77
N ILE A 264 -9.76 19.76 13.39
CA ILE A 264 -9.91 18.34 13.02
C ILE A 264 -10.29 17.47 14.23
N SER A 265 -9.89 17.86 15.43
CA SER A 265 -10.01 17.04 16.64
C SER A 265 -11.34 17.24 17.40
N LEU A 266 -12.22 18.14 16.92
CA LEU A 266 -13.57 18.38 17.42
C LEU A 266 -14.59 17.46 16.75
#